data_AF-A0A524GZ28-F1
#
_entry.id   AF-A0A524GZ28-F1
#
_cell.length_a   1.000
_cell.length_b   1.000
_cell.length_c   1.000
_cell.angle_alpha   90.00
_cell.angle_beta   90.00
_cell.angle_gamma   90.00
#
_symmetry.space_group_name_H-M   'P 1'
#
loop_
_entity.id
_entity.type
_entity.pdbx_description
1 polymer ?
#
loop_
_entity_poly.entity_id
_entity_poly.type
_entity_poly.pdbx_seq_one_letter_code
_entity_poly.pdbx_strand_id
1 'polypeptide(L)'
;MTRNEIEILLKEIKDGKKSIDEALEILQNFPYTDLGYAKIDHHREMRTGYPEIVYCAGKTVDQVVGIFRLMSEKKNNVIGTRADQNMYESVKKEIPEAVYYPVARIISV
;
A
#
# COMPACT_ATOMS: atom_id res chain seq x y z
N MET A 1 8.26 0.47 -4.90
CA MET A 1 9.19 -0.18 -5.84
C MET A 1 8.56 -1.40 -6.47
N THR A 2 7.69 -1.06 -7.41
CA THR A 2 7.39 -1.85 -8.59
C THR A 2 8.67 -2.12 -9.39
N ARG A 3 8.58 -3.03 -10.37
CA ARG A 3 9.70 -3.35 -11.28
C ARG A 3 10.24 -2.10 -12.01
N ASN A 4 9.35 -1.21 -12.46
CA ASN A 4 9.74 0.01 -13.18
C ASN A 4 10.56 0.95 -12.28
N GLU A 5 10.17 1.11 -11.03
CA GLU A 5 10.91 1.94 -10.07
C GLU A 5 12.32 1.37 -9.78
N ILE A 6 12.46 0.03 -9.74
CA ILE A 6 13.78 -0.61 -9.61
C ILE A 6 14.62 -0.39 -10.86
N GLU A 7 14.03 -0.51 -12.05
CA GLU A 7 14.75 -0.25 -13.30
C GLU A 7 15.26 1.19 -13.38
N ILE A 8 14.46 2.16 -12.92
CA ILE A 8 14.87 3.56 -12.81
C ILE A 8 16.03 3.70 -11.82
N LEU A 9 15.91 3.15 -10.61
CA LEU A 9 16.97 3.22 -9.59
C LEU A 9 18.29 2.62 -10.11
N LEU A 10 18.24 1.47 -10.77
CA LEU A 10 19.43 0.82 -11.34
C LEU A 10 20.06 1.65 -12.48
N LYS A 11 19.25 2.31 -13.30
CA LYS A 11 19.74 3.26 -14.33
C LYS A 11 20.40 4.47 -13.69
N GLU A 12 19.84 5.02 -12.61
CA GLU A 12 20.43 6.15 -11.88
C GLU A 12 21.79 5.81 -11.27
N ILE A 13 21.95 4.60 -10.74
CA ILE A 13 23.26 4.11 -10.25
C ILE A 13 24.24 3.97 -11.42
N LYS A 14 23.81 3.33 -12.52
CA LYS A 14 24.65 3.15 -13.72
C LYS A 14 25.12 4.48 -14.31
N ASP A 15 24.26 5.50 -14.29
CA ASP A 15 24.53 6.85 -14.77
C ASP A 15 25.36 7.69 -13.78
N GLY A 16 25.67 7.17 -12.58
CA GLY A 16 26.38 7.88 -11.51
C GLY A 16 25.57 8.98 -10.82
N LYS A 17 24.24 9.01 -11.01
CA LYS A 17 23.32 9.97 -10.39
C LYS A 17 23.01 9.64 -8.93
N LYS A 18 23.14 8.37 -8.55
CA LYS A 18 23.00 7.88 -7.19
C LYS A 18 24.15 6.95 -6.85
N SER A 19 24.63 7.04 -5.62
CA SER A 19 25.54 6.08 -5.03
C SER A 19 24.82 4.77 -4.68
N ILE A 20 25.60 3.72 -4.48
CA ILE A 20 25.08 2.44 -4.01
C ILE A 20 24.48 2.59 -2.60
N ASP A 21 25.08 3.40 -1.74
CA ASP A 21 24.60 3.61 -0.37
C ASP A 21 23.21 4.28 -0.35
N GLU A 22 23.00 5.31 -1.17
CA GLU A 22 21.68 5.94 -1.32
C GLU A 22 20.63 4.95 -1.86
N ALA A 23 21.03 4.06 -2.77
CA ALA A 23 20.13 3.02 -3.28
C ALA A 23 19.80 1.97 -2.21
N LEU A 24 20.75 1.60 -1.36
CA LEU A 24 20.53 0.66 -0.27
C LEU A 24 19.58 1.21 0.79
N GLU A 25 19.67 2.50 1.14
CA GLU A 25 18.71 3.16 2.05
C GLU A 25 17.28 3.11 1.51
N ILE A 26 17.11 3.34 0.20
CA ILE A 26 15.80 3.25 -0.47
C ILE A 26 15.27 1.81 -0.41
N LEU A 27 16.14 0.82 -0.64
CA LEU A 27 15.78 -0.59 -0.63
C LEU A 27 15.56 -1.16 0.79
N GLN A 28 16.13 -0.55 1.83
CA GLN A 28 16.00 -1.01 3.22
C GLN A 28 14.56 -0.95 3.73
N ASN A 29 13.80 0.06 3.29
CA ASN A 29 12.38 0.20 3.62
C ASN A 29 11.46 -0.69 2.74
N PHE A 30 12.04 -1.56 1.90
CA PHE A 30 11.35 -2.08 0.74
C PHE A 30 10.79 -3.52 0.77
N PRO A 31 11.03 -4.42 1.74
CA PRO A 31 10.26 -5.66 1.71
C PRO A 31 8.82 -5.42 2.21
N TYR A 32 8.64 -4.60 3.25
CA TYR A 32 7.33 -4.32 3.85
C TYR A 32 7.38 -3.08 4.74
N THR A 33 6.21 -2.54 5.07
CA THR A 33 6.05 -1.59 6.19
C THR A 33 5.27 -2.25 7.31
N ASP A 34 5.79 -2.15 8.53
CA ASP A 34 5.14 -2.68 9.74
C ASP A 34 4.45 -1.55 10.52
N LEU A 35 3.13 -1.65 10.64
CA LEU A 35 2.30 -0.73 11.44
C LEU A 35 2.12 -1.21 12.89
N GLY A 36 2.78 -2.31 13.30
CA GLY A 36 2.61 -2.97 14.59
C GLY A 36 1.38 -3.89 14.67
N TYR A 37 0.37 -3.65 13.84
CA TYR A 37 -0.84 -4.46 13.70
C TYR A 37 -1.06 -5.02 12.29
N ALA A 38 -0.26 -4.58 11.31
CA ALA A 38 -0.28 -5.06 9.94
C ALA A 38 1.10 -4.88 9.31
N LYS A 39 1.55 -5.89 8.58
CA LYS A 39 2.76 -5.84 7.75
C LYS A 39 2.32 -5.80 6.29
N ILE A 40 2.51 -4.66 5.64
CA ILE A 40 2.14 -4.46 4.24
C ILE A 40 3.32 -4.86 3.38
N ASP A 41 3.21 -5.98 2.66
CA ASP A 41 4.23 -6.50 1.76
C ASP A 41 4.21 -5.72 0.42
N HIS A 42 5.17 -4.82 0.26
CA HIS A 42 5.30 -4.01 -0.95
C HIS A 42 5.90 -4.80 -2.12
N HIS A 43 6.47 -5.98 -1.86
CA HIS A 43 7.05 -6.86 -2.87
C HIS A 43 6.00 -7.76 -3.54
N ARG A 44 4.83 -7.96 -2.94
CA ARG A 44 3.82 -8.86 -3.50
C ARG A 44 3.45 -8.52 -4.93
N GLU A 45 3.32 -7.23 -5.24
CA GLU A 45 3.00 -6.76 -6.59
C GLU A 45 4.07 -7.20 -7.59
N MET A 46 5.34 -7.09 -7.23
CA MET A 46 6.43 -7.55 -8.08
C MET A 46 6.44 -9.07 -8.28
N ARG A 47 6.12 -9.84 -7.23
CA ARG A 47 6.13 -11.32 -7.29
C ARG A 47 4.92 -11.90 -8.00
N THR A 48 3.77 -11.23 -7.92
CA THR A 48 2.47 -11.81 -8.31
C THR A 48 1.71 -11.00 -9.37
N GLY A 49 2.15 -9.78 -9.67
CA GLY A 49 1.47 -8.86 -10.58
C GLY A 49 0.33 -8.05 -9.96
N TYR A 50 0.01 -8.25 -8.67
CA TYR A 50 -1.08 -7.56 -7.98
C TYR A 50 -0.67 -7.08 -6.59
N PRO A 51 -1.10 -5.88 -6.15
CA PRO A 51 -0.82 -5.38 -4.80
C PRO A 51 -1.57 -6.18 -3.73
N GLU A 52 -1.24 -5.93 -2.47
CA GLU A 52 -1.96 -6.54 -1.34
C GLU A 52 -3.43 -6.12 -1.29
N ILE A 53 -4.28 -7.02 -0.79
CA ILE A 53 -5.71 -6.75 -0.52
C ILE A 53 -5.91 -6.76 0.99
N VAL A 54 -6.56 -5.72 1.52
CA VAL A 54 -6.81 -5.57 2.95
C VAL A 54 -7.96 -6.46 3.37
N TYR A 55 -7.71 -7.37 4.30
CA TYR A 55 -8.76 -8.12 4.98
C TYR A 55 -9.28 -7.33 6.19
N CYS A 56 -10.42 -6.64 6.06
CA CYS A 56 -10.89 -5.69 7.08
C CYS A 56 -11.56 -6.37 8.29
N ALA A 57 -12.17 -7.54 8.09
CA ALA A 57 -12.87 -8.23 9.18
C ALA A 57 -11.92 -8.57 10.36
N GLY A 58 -12.34 -8.22 11.57
CA GLY A 58 -11.56 -8.40 12.80
C GLY A 58 -10.55 -7.28 13.11
N LYS A 59 -10.39 -6.29 12.22
CA LYS A 59 -9.59 -5.08 12.50
C LYS A 59 -10.44 -3.99 13.14
N THR A 60 -9.79 -3.08 13.86
CA THR A 60 -10.43 -1.85 14.31
C THR A 60 -10.53 -0.86 13.15
N VAL A 61 -11.42 0.13 13.29
CA VAL A 61 -11.59 1.22 12.31
C VAL A 61 -10.25 1.94 12.08
N ASP A 62 -9.54 2.30 13.15
CA ASP A 62 -8.25 3.01 13.06
C ASP A 62 -7.18 2.19 12.32
N GLN A 63 -7.15 0.88 12.53
CA GLN A 63 -6.22 -0.01 11.81
C GLN A 63 -6.53 -0.03 10.31
N VAL A 64 -7.81 -0.08 9.94
CA VAL A 64 -8.21 -0.04 8.52
C VAL A 64 -7.83 1.29 7.90
N VAL A 65 -8.12 2.41 8.57
CA VAL A 65 -7.74 3.76 8.09
C VAL A 65 -6.22 3.88 7.92
N GLY A 66 -5.43 3.44 8.89
CA GLY A 66 -3.97 3.49 8.83
C GLY A 66 -3.39 2.67 7.67
N ILE A 67 -3.93 1.48 7.42
CA ILE A 67 -3.53 0.64 6.28
C ILE A 67 -3.86 1.34 4.97
N PHE A 68 -5.10 1.82 4.81
CA PHE A 68 -5.55 2.49 3.59
C PHE A 68 -4.73 3.74 3.27
N ARG A 69 -4.46 4.58 4.28
CA ARG A 69 -3.63 5.78 4.12
C ARG A 69 -2.24 5.43 3.60
N LEU A 70 -1.55 4.51 4.26
CA LEU A 70 -0.20 4.10 3.86
C LEU A 70 -0.16 3.46 2.48
N MET A 71 -1.16 2.64 2.14
CA MET A 71 -1.21 1.99 0.82
C MET A 71 -1.54 2.98 -0.31
N SER A 72 -2.36 4.01 -0.03
CA SER A 72 -2.77 5.01 -1.02
C SER A 72 -1.66 6.02 -1.36
N GLU A 73 -0.71 6.26 -0.45
CA GLU A 73 0.48 7.11 -0.71
C GLU A 73 1.30 6.64 -1.92
N LYS A 74 1.26 5.35 -2.24
CA LYS A 74 1.98 4.75 -3.37
C LYS A 74 1.23 4.83 -4.71
N LYS A 75 0.08 5.50 -4.75
CA LYS A 75 -0.81 5.60 -5.94
C LYS A 75 -1.22 4.24 -6.53
N ASN A 76 -1.23 3.20 -5.70
CA ASN A 76 -1.72 1.89 -6.08
C ASN A 76 -3.21 1.78 -5.75
N ASN A 77 -3.96 1.02 -6.54
CA ASN A 77 -5.35 0.69 -6.22
C ASN A 77 -5.39 -0.10 -4.90
N VAL A 78 -6.14 0.39 -3.92
CA VAL A 78 -6.28 -0.26 -2.61
C VAL A 78 -7.66 -0.87 -2.50
N ILE A 79 -7.72 -2.18 -2.22
CA ILE A 79 -8.98 -2.89 -2.02
C ILE A 79 -9.03 -3.42 -0.60
N GLY A 80 -10.10 -3.08 0.12
CA GLY A 80 -10.44 -3.67 1.41
C GLY A 80 -11.69 -4.52 1.30
N THR A 81 -11.62 -5.75 1.80
CA THR A 81 -12.71 -6.73 1.74
C THR A 81 -13.31 -6.99 3.11
N ARG A 82 -14.59 -7.39 3.14
CA ARG A 82 -15.36 -7.63 4.38
C ARG A 82 -15.39 -6.40 5.30
N ALA A 83 -15.32 -5.21 4.72
CA ALA A 83 -15.47 -3.95 5.45
C ALA A 83 -16.92 -3.77 5.92
N ASP A 84 -17.10 -2.88 6.89
CA ASP A 84 -18.41 -2.37 7.27
C ASP A 84 -18.53 -0.88 6.94
N GLN A 85 -19.72 -0.33 7.16
CA GLN A 85 -20.04 1.06 6.86
C GLN A 85 -19.18 2.05 7.68
N ASN A 86 -18.91 1.75 8.95
CA ASN A 86 -18.14 2.64 9.83
C ASN A 86 -16.67 2.73 9.41
N MET A 87 -16.11 1.59 8.98
CA MET A 87 -14.76 1.53 8.39
C MET A 87 -14.70 2.39 7.13
N TYR A 88 -15.67 2.24 6.22
CA TYR A 88 -15.74 3.07 5.00
C TYR A 88 -15.82 4.55 5.32
N GLU A 89 -16.74 4.96 6.19
CA GLU A 89 -16.95 6.38 6.51
C GLU A 89 -15.70 7.02 7.10
N SER A 90 -14.94 6.27 7.89
CA SER A 90 -13.67 6.74 8.45
C SER A 90 -12.58 6.81 7.39
N VAL A 91 -12.49 5.82 6.49
CA VAL A 91 -11.56 5.87 5.34
C VAL A 91 -11.88 7.05 4.43
N LYS A 92 -13.17 7.30 4.13
CA LYS A 92 -13.64 8.38 3.25
C LYS A 92 -13.27 9.78 3.74
N LYS A 93 -13.14 9.97 5.06
CA LYS A 93 -12.72 11.25 5.65
C LYS A 93 -11.25 11.57 5.34
N GLU A 94 -10.40 10.56 5.33
CA GLU A 94 -8.96 10.69 5.05
C GLU A 94 -8.67 10.59 3.55
N ILE A 95 -9.47 9.82 2.82
CA ILE A 95 -9.31 9.51 1.39
C ILE A 95 -10.64 9.79 0.68
N PRO A 96 -10.87 11.05 0.24
CA PRO A 96 -12.14 11.48 -0.33
C PRO A 96 -12.58 10.74 -1.60
N GLU A 97 -11.67 10.08 -2.31
CA GLU A 97 -11.94 9.28 -3.51
C GLU A 97 -12.46 7.87 -3.20
N ALA A 98 -12.39 7.41 -1.94
CA ALA A 98 -12.79 6.06 -1.56
C ALA A 98 -14.25 5.75 -1.94
N VAL A 99 -14.50 4.56 -2.49
CA VAL A 99 -15.83 4.08 -2.88
C VAL A 99 -16.17 2.84 -2.06
N TYR A 100 -17.41 2.76 -1.57
CA TYR A 100 -17.92 1.59 -0.87
C TYR A 100 -18.98 0.87 -1.70
N TYR A 101 -18.85 -0.46 -1.77
CA TYR A 101 -19.77 -1.37 -2.42
C TYR A 101 -20.48 -2.20 -1.33
N PRO A 102 -21.68 -1.79 -0.88
CA PRO A 102 -22.32 -2.36 0.32
C PRO A 102 -22.60 -3.87 0.22
N VAL A 103 -23.04 -4.33 -0.96
CA VAL A 103 -23.37 -5.76 -1.18
C VAL A 103 -22.11 -6.62 -1.11
N ALA A 104 -21.02 -6.17 -1.75
CA ALA A 104 -19.75 -6.90 -1.75
C ALA A 104 -18.95 -6.71 -0.45
N ARG A 105 -19.31 -5.70 0.36
CA ARG A 105 -18.56 -5.25 1.54
C ARG A 105 -17.11 -4.90 1.18
N ILE A 106 -16.96 -4.13 0.11
CA ILE A 106 -15.65 -3.72 -0.43
C ILE A 106 -15.50 -2.20 -0.34
N ILE A 107 -14.34 -1.75 0.12
CA ILE A 107 -13.87 -0.37 -0.05
C ILE A 107 -12.79 -0.39 -1.14
N SER A 108 -12.88 0.49 -2.14
CA SER A 108 -11.82 0.72 -3.12
C SER A 108 -11.34 2.16 -3.07
N VAL A 109 -10.03 2.35 -3.23
CA VAL A 109 -9.37 3.64 -3.49
C VAL A 109 -8.62 3.52 -4.80
#